data_AF-A0A0C9VYU7-F1
#
_entry.id   AF-A0A0C9VYU7-F1
#
_cell.length_a   1.000
_cell.length_b   1.000
_cell.length_c   1.000
_cell.angle_alpha   90.00
_cell.angle_beta   90.00
_cell.angle_gamma   90.00
#
_symmetry.space_group_name_H-M   'P 1'
#
loop_
_entity.id
_entity.type
_entity.pdbx_description
1 polymer ?
#
loop_
_entity_poly.entity_id
_entity_poly.type
_entity_poly.pdbx_seq_one_letter_code
_entity_poly.pdbx_strand_id
1 'polypeptide(L)'
;MSFTDENVTKIAELMHPNKKLVFIFDNSSAHNSLATNALSINKLNIGPGRKNVPHMQDTLILDDNPYGYGGQLQKMQFDNPLPSDHPYKDFEGQPKGIKVILEEQGYIQVTVPGQELERFLESARLTRISRSEKRSCKMCWVILKITSHMMKTQKMKTVW
;
A
#
# COMPACT_ATOMS: atom_id res chain seq x y z
N MET A 1 2.96 -31.05 -19.68
CA MET A 1 3.11 -30.23 -20.90
C MET A 1 3.62 -28.87 -20.48
N SER A 2 4.93 -28.64 -20.57
CA SER A 2 5.55 -27.36 -20.23
C SER A 2 5.44 -26.43 -21.44
N PHE A 3 4.75 -25.29 -21.27
CA PHE A 3 4.75 -24.22 -22.26
C PHE A 3 6.16 -23.61 -22.28
N THR A 4 6.95 -23.97 -23.27
CA THR A 4 8.18 -23.27 -23.65
C THR A 4 7.84 -22.23 -24.71
N ASP A 5 8.57 -21.11 -24.74
CA ASP A 5 8.30 -19.99 -25.66
C ASP A 5 8.27 -20.41 -27.14
N GLU A 6 9.03 -21.44 -27.50
CA GLU A 6 9.08 -22.02 -28.84
C GLU A 6 7.74 -22.62 -29.31
N ASN A 7 6.92 -23.10 -28.36
CA ASN A 7 5.62 -23.70 -28.68
C ASN A 7 4.54 -22.63 -28.91
N VAL A 8 4.65 -21.49 -28.23
CA VAL A 8 3.67 -20.40 -28.34
C VAL A 8 3.73 -19.74 -29.72
N THR A 9 4.93 -19.48 -30.23
CA THR A 9 5.11 -18.88 -31.56
C THR A 9 4.58 -19.80 -32.66
N LYS A 10 4.89 -21.11 -32.60
CA LYS A 10 4.41 -22.09 -33.58
C LYS A 10 2.89 -22.21 -33.61
N ILE A 11 2.24 -22.18 -32.44
CA ILE A 11 0.78 -22.20 -32.34
C ILE A 11 0.18 -20.91 -32.94
N ALA A 12 0.77 -19.76 -32.64
CA ALA A 12 0.30 -18.48 -33.18
C ALA A 12 0.43 -18.39 -34.71
N GLU A 13 1.54 -18.89 -35.27
CA GLU A 13 1.77 -18.94 -36.72
C GLU A 13 0.79 -19.88 -37.44
N LEU A 14 0.46 -21.02 -36.85
CA LEU A 14 -0.54 -21.97 -37.37
C LEU A 14 -1.96 -21.38 -37.31
N MET A 15 -2.31 -20.72 -36.21
CA MET A 15 -3.64 -20.12 -36.00
C MET A 15 -3.86 -18.88 -36.88
N HIS A 16 -2.80 -18.14 -37.18
CA HIS A 16 -2.86 -16.86 -37.88
C HIS A 16 -1.80 -16.75 -39.00
N PRO A 17 -1.93 -17.56 -40.08
CA PRO A 17 -0.97 -17.54 -41.17
C PRO A 17 -0.92 -16.17 -41.85
N ASN A 18 0.28 -15.76 -42.27
CA ASN A 18 0.56 -14.47 -42.94
C ASN A 18 0.25 -13.21 -42.13
N LYS A 19 0.11 -13.32 -40.80
CA LYS A 19 -0.02 -12.16 -39.91
C LYS A 19 1.30 -11.87 -39.21
N LYS A 20 1.54 -10.58 -38.90
CA LYS A 20 2.68 -10.16 -38.08
C LYS A 20 2.33 -10.34 -36.62
N LEU A 21 3.11 -11.15 -35.91
CA LEU A 21 2.99 -11.30 -34.46
C LEU A 21 3.83 -10.23 -33.78
N VAL A 22 3.21 -9.45 -32.90
CA VAL A 22 3.89 -8.42 -32.10
C VAL A 22 3.75 -8.81 -30.64
N PHE A 23 4.87 -9.05 -29.97
CA PHE A 23 4.90 -9.30 -28.53
C PHE A 23 5.21 -8.00 -27.80
N ILE A 24 4.29 -7.57 -26.93
CA ILE A 24 4.48 -6.42 -26.05
C ILE A 24 4.63 -6.96 -24.64
N PHE A 25 5.82 -6.82 -24.08
CA PHE A 25 6.10 -7.26 -22.72
C PHE A 25 5.92 -6.07 -21.77
N ASP A 26 4.97 -6.19 -20.86
CA ASP A 26 4.84 -5.25 -19.75
C ASP A 26 5.94 -5.53 -18.71
N ASN A 27 6.86 -4.57 -18.53
CA ASN A 27 7.85 -4.66 -17.47
C ASN A 27 7.23 -4.23 -16.14
N SER A 28 6.37 -5.10 -15.60
CA SER A 28 5.74 -4.92 -14.29
C SER A 28 6.72 -4.71 -13.13
N SER A 29 8.03 -4.99 -13.32
CA SER A 29 9.06 -4.76 -12.33
C SER A 29 9.49 -3.29 -12.19
N ALA A 30 9.19 -2.43 -13.18
CA ALA A 30 9.49 -1.00 -13.12
C ALA A 30 8.72 -0.28 -12.00
N HIS A 31 7.57 -0.82 -11.57
CA HIS A 31 6.79 -0.29 -10.44
C HIS A 31 7.48 -0.41 -9.08
N ASN A 32 8.57 -1.18 -8.97
CA ASN A 32 9.31 -1.34 -7.72
C ASN A 32 10.50 -0.38 -7.55
N SER A 33 10.81 0.44 -8.57
CA SER A 33 11.86 1.46 -8.49
C SER A 33 11.33 2.73 -7.85
N LEU A 34 11.17 2.70 -6.52
CA LEU A 34 10.82 3.88 -5.73
C LEU A 34 12.07 4.69 -5.41
N ALA A 35 11.93 6.02 -5.33
CA ALA A 35 13.01 6.89 -4.86
C ALA A 35 13.46 6.47 -3.44
N THR A 36 14.72 6.76 -3.09
CA THR A 36 15.31 6.35 -1.81
C THR A 36 14.50 6.84 -0.60
N ASN A 37 13.91 8.02 -0.71
CA ASN A 37 13.06 8.68 0.28
C ASN A 37 11.55 8.56 0.00
N ALA A 38 11.13 7.77 -1.00
CA ALA A 38 9.71 7.58 -1.28
C ALA A 38 9.01 6.90 -0.10
N LEU A 39 7.75 7.27 0.12
CA LEU A 39 6.89 6.61 1.09
C LEU A 39 6.77 5.12 0.77
N SER A 40 7.13 4.27 1.72
CA SER A 40 7.05 2.83 1.56
C SER A 40 6.51 2.19 2.82
N ILE A 41 5.28 1.67 2.75
CA ILE A 41 4.61 1.03 3.89
C ILE A 41 5.42 -0.14 4.45
N ASN A 42 6.17 -0.85 3.60
CA ASN A 42 7.03 -1.97 3.99
C ASN A 42 8.25 -1.54 4.81
N LYS A 43 8.60 -0.25 4.78
CA LYS A 43 9.73 0.33 5.50
C LYS A 43 9.28 1.17 6.70
N LEU A 44 7.97 1.37 6.92
CA LEU A 44 7.46 2.05 8.10
C LEU A 44 7.44 1.12 9.31
N ASN A 45 7.71 1.68 10.47
CA ASN A 45 7.52 0.98 11.75
C ASN A 45 6.07 1.15 12.24
N ILE A 46 5.62 0.23 13.09
CA ILE A 46 4.35 0.40 13.82
C ILE A 46 4.47 1.56 14.83
N GLY A 47 5.55 1.59 15.62
CA GLY A 47 5.87 2.66 16.57
C GLY A 47 7.00 3.57 16.10
N PRO A 48 7.23 4.71 16.77
CA PRO A 48 8.27 5.67 16.38
C PRO A 48 9.69 5.13 16.55
N GLY A 49 10.64 5.70 15.78
CA GLY A 49 12.06 5.72 16.14
C GLY A 49 12.86 4.42 16.16
N ARG A 50 12.43 3.33 15.52
CA ARG A 50 13.31 2.14 15.42
C ARG A 50 14.48 2.40 14.47
N LYS A 51 15.62 1.78 14.81
CA LYS A 51 16.82 1.71 13.97
C LYS A 51 16.48 1.16 12.58
N ASN A 52 17.09 1.76 11.55
CA ASN A 52 17.04 1.36 10.14
C ASN A 52 15.74 1.69 9.37
N VAL A 53 14.93 2.64 9.84
CA VAL A 53 13.87 3.23 9.00
C VAL A 53 14.42 4.44 8.24
N PRO A 54 14.26 4.49 6.90
CA PRO A 54 14.73 5.64 6.13
C PRO A 54 13.89 6.87 6.43
N HIS A 55 14.52 8.05 6.29
CA HIS A 55 13.78 9.30 6.20
C HIS A 55 12.97 9.31 4.90
N MET A 56 11.65 9.43 5.05
CA MET A 56 10.71 9.48 3.93
C MET A 56 10.26 10.92 3.71
N GLN A 57 10.02 11.29 2.46
CA GLN A 57 9.48 12.61 2.13
C GLN A 57 8.09 12.81 2.73
N ASP A 58 7.79 14.04 3.11
CA ASP A 58 6.45 14.44 3.53
C ASP A 58 5.44 14.23 2.38
N THR A 59 4.19 13.95 2.75
CA THR A 59 3.11 13.71 1.79
C THR A 59 1.93 14.64 2.05
N LEU A 60 0.96 14.66 1.14
CA LEU A 60 -0.33 15.30 1.39
C LEU A 60 -1.35 14.24 1.79
N ILE A 61 -2.18 14.56 2.78
CA ILE A 61 -3.35 13.75 3.11
C ILE A 61 -4.36 13.92 1.97
N LEU A 62 -4.95 12.80 1.53
CA LEU A 62 -5.91 12.81 0.42
C LEU A 62 -7.14 13.65 0.76
N ASP A 63 -7.67 14.38 -0.21
CA ASP A 63 -8.81 15.29 -0.05
C ASP A 63 -10.09 14.59 0.45
N ASP A 64 -10.22 13.29 0.18
CA ASP A 64 -11.35 12.45 0.59
C ASP A 64 -11.21 11.87 2.00
N ASN A 65 -10.22 12.32 2.78
CA ASN A 65 -10.05 11.87 4.16
C ASN A 65 -11.31 12.16 5.00
N PRO A 66 -11.97 11.14 5.58
CA PRO A 66 -13.30 11.27 6.19
C PRO A 66 -13.32 12.12 7.47
N TYR A 67 -12.16 12.45 8.03
CA TYR A 67 -12.02 13.23 9.26
C TYR A 67 -11.68 14.71 9.00
N GLY A 68 -11.72 15.17 7.74
CA GLY A 68 -11.53 16.58 7.40
C GLY A 68 -10.09 17.08 7.36
N TYR A 69 -9.10 16.17 7.48
CA TYR A 69 -7.67 16.49 7.31
C TYR A 69 -7.17 16.51 5.86
N GLY A 70 -8.07 16.43 4.88
CA GLY A 70 -7.70 16.42 3.45
C GLY A 70 -6.91 17.66 3.02
N GLY A 71 -5.93 17.46 2.13
CA GLY A 71 -5.05 18.52 1.62
C GLY A 71 -3.96 19.00 2.61
N GLN A 72 -3.97 18.52 3.85
CA GLN A 72 -2.96 18.90 4.84
C GLN A 72 -1.63 18.17 4.62
N LEU A 73 -0.52 18.83 4.96
CA LEU A 73 0.82 18.23 4.91
C LEU A 73 0.99 17.19 6.02
N GLN A 74 1.20 15.94 5.63
CA GLN A 74 1.61 14.85 6.50
C GLN A 74 3.14 14.82 6.61
N LYS A 75 3.66 15.31 7.74
CA LYS A 75 5.08 15.14 8.06
C LYS A 75 5.39 13.69 8.38
N MET A 76 6.42 13.14 7.76
CA MET A 76 6.85 11.75 7.96
C MET A 76 7.93 11.60 9.04
N GLN A 77 8.47 12.71 9.53
CA GLN A 77 9.39 12.77 10.66
C GLN A 77 8.82 13.66 11.76
N PHE A 78 9.26 13.43 13.00
CA PHE A 78 9.07 14.38 14.06
C PHE A 78 9.89 15.64 13.80
N ASP A 79 9.36 16.78 14.23
CA ASP A 79 10.10 18.03 14.17
C ASP A 79 11.37 17.96 15.04
N ASN A 80 12.32 18.83 14.75
CA ASN A 80 13.56 18.98 15.50
C ASN A 80 13.87 20.49 15.63
N PRO A 81 13.61 21.13 16.78
CA PRO A 81 13.22 20.53 18.05
C PRO A 81 11.72 20.30 18.26
N LEU A 82 11.37 19.34 19.12
CA LEU A 82 10.03 19.19 19.69
C LEU A 82 9.92 19.93 21.04
N PRO A 83 8.72 20.37 21.44
CA PRO A 83 8.46 20.87 22.80
C PRO A 83 8.86 19.84 23.87
N SER A 84 9.36 20.30 25.01
CA SER A 84 9.85 19.43 26.09
C SER A 84 8.78 18.56 26.75
N ASP A 85 7.51 18.96 26.67
CA ASP A 85 6.33 18.24 27.15
C ASP A 85 5.70 17.31 26.10
N HIS A 86 6.30 17.22 24.90
CA HIS A 86 5.76 16.42 23.81
C HIS A 86 5.86 14.92 24.11
N PRO A 87 4.81 14.11 23.86
CA PRO A 87 4.79 12.67 24.18
C PRO A 87 5.85 11.85 23.42
N TYR A 88 6.37 12.39 22.32
CA TYR A 88 7.41 11.77 21.51
C TYR A 88 8.75 12.53 21.55
N LYS A 89 9.03 13.26 22.64
CA LYS A 89 10.27 14.04 22.79
C LYS A 89 11.54 13.21 22.53
N ASP A 90 11.57 11.96 22.99
CA ASP A 90 12.70 11.04 22.77
C ASP A 90 12.94 10.67 21.29
N PHE A 91 11.97 10.97 20.41
CA PHE A 91 11.99 10.66 18.98
C PHE A 91 12.14 11.89 18.09
N GLU A 92 12.55 13.01 18.65
CA GLU A 92 12.84 14.25 17.92
C GLU A 92 13.72 14.04 16.69
N GLY A 93 13.29 14.57 15.53
CA GLY A 93 13.97 14.36 14.24
C GLY A 93 13.90 12.94 13.67
N GLN A 94 13.30 11.97 14.36
CA GLN A 94 13.22 10.59 13.89
C GLN A 94 11.96 10.34 13.03
N PRO A 95 11.95 9.30 12.18
CA PRO A 95 10.76 8.89 11.45
C PRO A 95 9.59 8.51 12.37
N LYS A 96 8.39 8.98 12.00
CA LYS A 96 7.13 8.60 12.67
C LYS A 96 6.78 7.14 12.39
N GLY A 97 6.08 6.52 13.33
CA GLY A 97 5.46 5.21 13.14
C GLY A 97 4.07 5.33 12.51
N ILE A 98 3.57 4.23 11.94
CA ILE A 98 2.23 4.12 11.37
C ILE A 98 1.17 4.57 12.38
N LYS A 99 1.33 4.22 13.66
CA LYS A 99 0.37 4.61 14.70
C LYS A 99 0.20 6.14 14.79
N VAL A 100 1.31 6.87 14.83
CA VAL A 100 1.32 8.33 14.95
C VAL A 100 0.72 8.98 13.71
N ILE A 101 1.07 8.47 12.53
CA ILE A 101 0.51 8.94 11.25
C ILE A 101 -1.01 8.75 11.21
N LEU A 102 -1.50 7.59 11.64
CA LEU A 102 -2.94 7.30 11.67
C LEU A 102 -3.70 8.13 12.73
N GLU A 103 -3.07 8.40 13.87
CA GLU A 103 -3.60 9.31 14.90
C GLU A 103 -3.73 10.74 14.35
N GLU A 104 -2.69 11.25 13.68
CA GLU A 104 -2.70 12.58 13.04
C GLU A 104 -3.75 12.70 11.93
N GLN A 105 -4.04 11.60 11.23
CA GLN A 105 -5.09 11.53 10.21
C GLN A 105 -6.49 11.26 10.77
N GLY A 106 -6.63 11.05 12.08
CA GLY A 106 -7.92 10.81 12.74
C GLY A 106 -8.44 9.37 12.67
N TYR A 107 -7.70 8.42 12.08
CA TYR A 107 -8.10 7.01 11.99
C TYR A 107 -8.03 6.28 13.33
N ILE A 108 -7.20 6.76 14.25
CA ILE A 108 -7.10 6.24 15.61
C ILE A 108 -7.55 7.35 16.54
N GLN A 109 -8.77 7.23 17.06
CA GLN A 109 -9.19 8.07 18.17
C GLN A 109 -8.55 7.52 19.44
N VAL A 110 -7.89 8.37 20.22
CA VAL A 110 -7.36 8.03 21.54
C VAL A 110 -8.54 7.86 22.49
N THR A 111 -9.29 6.78 22.34
CA THR A 111 -10.34 6.38 23.28
C THR A 111 -10.35 4.86 23.37
N VAL A 112 -10.04 4.39 24.59
CA VAL A 112 -10.09 3.02 25.14
C VAL A 112 -9.11 1.93 24.62
N PRO A 113 -8.66 1.01 25.51
CA PRO A 113 -7.34 0.37 25.43
C PRO A 113 -7.28 -0.82 24.45
N GLY A 114 -6.26 -0.78 23.58
CA GLY A 114 -5.47 -1.94 23.13
C GLY A 114 -6.12 -2.97 22.19
N GLN A 115 -7.44 -3.07 22.08
CA GLN A 115 -8.06 -4.22 21.39
C GLN A 115 -8.36 -4.01 19.90
N GLU A 116 -8.73 -2.80 19.47
CA GLU A 116 -9.05 -2.56 18.05
C GLU A 116 -7.80 -2.37 17.18
N LEU A 117 -6.77 -1.69 17.69
CA LEU A 117 -5.51 -1.49 16.96
C LEU A 117 -4.79 -2.82 16.71
N GLU A 118 -4.72 -3.70 17.71
CA GLU A 118 -4.12 -5.03 17.54
C GLU A 118 -4.94 -5.89 16.56
N ARG A 119 -6.27 -5.78 16.55
CA ARG A 119 -7.11 -6.48 15.55
C ARG A 119 -6.89 -5.95 14.13
N PHE A 120 -6.77 -4.63 13.96
CA PHE A 120 -6.48 -4.04 12.65
C PHE A 120 -5.07 -4.42 12.17
N LEU A 121 -4.06 -4.30 13.03
CA LEU A 121 -2.68 -4.67 12.73
C LEU A 121 -2.53 -6.19 12.49
N GLU A 122 -3.25 -7.03 13.21
CA GLU A 122 -3.27 -8.47 12.99
C GLU A 122 -3.98 -8.82 11.67
N SER A 123 -5.08 -8.13 11.32
CA SER A 123 -5.69 -8.28 9.99
C SER A 123 -4.74 -7.89 8.85
N ALA A 124 -3.92 -6.85 9.05
CA ALA A 124 -2.89 -6.40 8.12
C ALA A 124 -1.66 -7.32 8.10
N ARG A 125 -1.40 -8.06 9.19
CA ARG A 125 -0.41 -9.14 9.25
C ARG A 125 -0.92 -10.41 8.58
N LEU A 126 -2.20 -10.74 8.66
CA LEU A 126 -2.78 -11.92 8.02
C LEU A 126 -2.95 -11.74 6.50
N THR A 127 -3.03 -10.50 6.00
CA THR A 127 -2.88 -10.21 4.56
C THR A 127 -1.44 -10.34 4.07
N ARG A 128 -0.48 -10.65 4.95
CA ARG A 128 0.82 -11.27 4.60
C ARG A 128 0.57 -12.72 4.18
N ILE A 129 -0.25 -12.88 3.15
CA ILE A 129 -0.50 -14.13 2.44
C ILE A 129 0.85 -14.77 2.12
N SER A 130 0.92 -16.04 2.48
CA SER A 130 2.03 -16.98 2.39
C SER A 130 3.08 -16.65 1.33
N ARG A 131 4.35 -16.70 1.76
CA ARG A 131 5.54 -16.69 0.90
C ARG A 131 5.54 -17.79 -0.18
N SER A 132 4.59 -18.74 -0.17
CA SER A 132 4.50 -19.86 -1.11
C SER A 132 3.88 -19.50 -2.47
N GLU A 133 3.34 -18.29 -2.65
CA GLU A 133 2.57 -17.94 -3.85
C GLU A 133 3.27 -16.84 -4.66
N LYS A 134 4.57 -17.08 -4.94
CA LYS A 134 5.49 -16.17 -5.67
C LYS A 134 5.70 -16.55 -7.14
N ARG A 135 4.81 -17.31 -7.77
CA ARG A 135 4.91 -17.66 -9.19
C ARG A 135 3.57 -17.50 -9.91
N SER A 136 3.20 -16.26 -10.17
CA SER A 136 2.34 -15.81 -11.27
C SER A 136 1.88 -14.38 -10.95
N CYS A 137 2.02 -13.46 -11.90
CA CYS A 137 1.69 -12.04 -11.83
C CYS A 137 0.56 -11.66 -10.86
N LYS A 138 0.90 -11.08 -9.70
CA LYS A 138 -0.07 -10.65 -8.67
C LYS A 138 -0.66 -9.24 -8.87
N MET A 139 -0.27 -8.50 -9.92
CA MET A 139 -0.85 -7.16 -10.15
C MET A 139 -2.26 -7.22 -10.78
N CYS A 140 -2.59 -8.29 -11.52
CA CYS A 140 -3.82 -8.36 -12.31
C CYS A 140 -5.05 -8.83 -11.50
N TRP A 141 -4.88 -9.42 -10.31
CA TRP A 141 -5.99 -9.99 -9.53
C TRP A 141 -6.50 -9.11 -8.37
N VAL A 142 -5.68 -8.18 -7.87
CA VAL A 142 -6.08 -7.32 -6.74
C VAL A 142 -7.11 -6.28 -7.18
N ILE A 143 -7.02 -5.79 -8.42
CA ILE A 143 -8.00 -4.84 -8.98
C ILE A 143 -9.38 -5.50 -9.20
N LEU A 144 -9.42 -6.80 -9.53
CA LEU A 144 -10.70 -7.51 -9.77
C LEU A 144 -11.45 -7.90 -8.48
N LYS A 145 -10.76 -8.13 -7.37
CA LYS A 145 -11.42 -8.51 -6.11
C LYS A 145 -11.94 -7.31 -5.30
N ILE A 146 -11.26 -6.17 -5.32
CA ILE A 146 -11.73 -4.96 -4.62
C ILE A 146 -12.99 -4.41 -5.31
N THR A 147 -13.02 -4.40 -6.64
CA THR A 147 -14.21 -3.99 -7.41
C THR A 147 -15.40 -4.92 -7.19
N SER A 148 -15.19 -6.25 -7.13
CA SER A 148 -16.28 -7.21 -6.86
C SER A 148 -16.85 -7.12 -5.44
N HIS A 149 -16.05 -6.70 -4.45
CA HIS A 149 -16.53 -6.52 -3.08
C HIS A 149 -17.26 -5.19 -2.89
N MET A 150 -16.82 -4.11 -3.56
CA MET A 150 -17.50 -2.81 -3.54
C MET A 150 -18.82 -2.83 -4.33
N MET A 151 -18.92 -3.60 -5.42
CA MET A 151 -20.18 -3.73 -6.18
C MET A 151 -21.25 -4.57 -5.47
N LYS A 152 -20.90 -5.39 -4.48
CA LYS A 152 -21.86 -6.22 -3.72
C LYS A 152 -22.47 -5.51 -2.53
N THR A 153 -21.89 -4.40 -2.08
CA THR A 153 -22.37 -3.63 -0.92
C THR A 153 -23.23 -2.42 -1.29
N GLN A 154 -23.30 -2.02 -2.57
CA GLN A 154 -24.34 -1.12 -3.05
C GLN A 154 -25.59 -1.91 -3.47
N LYS A 155 -26.40 -2.31 -2.48
CA LYS A 155 -27.81 -2.63 -2.73
C LYS A 155 -28.50 -1.38 -3.26
N MET A 156 -29.04 -1.50 -4.47
CA MET A 156 -29.95 -0.60 -5.15
C MET A 156 -30.94 0.10 -4.21
N LYS A 157 -31.00 1.43 -4.29
CA LYS A 157 -32.24 2.18 -4.14
C LYS A 157 -32.45 2.96 -5.44
N THR A 158 -33.04 2.30 -6.42
CA THR A 158 -33.77 2.96 -7.50
C THR A 158 -35.15 3.31 -6.97
N VAL A 159 -35.46 4.60 -6.92
CA VAL A 159 -36.81 5.13 -6.75
C VAL A 159 -37.21 5.69 -8.11
N TRP A 160 -38.34 5.21 -8.63
CA TRP A 160 -38.98 5.69 -9.85
C TRP A 160 -39.57 7.08 -9.67
#